data_AF-A0A8S3H362-F1
#
_entry.id   AF-A0A8S3H362-F1
#
_cell.length_a   1.000
_cell.length_b   1.000
_cell.length_c   1.000
_cell.angle_alpha   90.00
_cell.angle_beta   90.00
_cell.angle_gamma   90.00
#
_symmetry.space_group_name_H-M   'P 1'
#
loop_
_entity.id
_entity.type
_entity.pdbx_description
1 polymer ?
#
loop_
_entity_poly.entity_id
_entity_poly.type
_entity_poly.pdbx_seq_one_letter_code
_entity_poly.pdbx_strand_id
1 'polypeptide(L)'
;RTKIGPLYWNIPYEFNQTDWGATAQYIQNHLDDMNPKLLTIQYMISEIQYGRRITDDRDRRLTITCAKIFNSMMDTQFRKFPFIDSSQIFGLNSNADITYSTNRAKSMLENILHVQPKEAN
;
A
#
# COMPACT_ATOMS: atom_id res chain seq x y z
N ARG A 1 2.47 -2.34 -2.83
CA ARG A 1 1.75 -3.31 -1.97
C ARG A 1 1.25 -4.56 -2.72
N THR A 2 0.92 -4.48 -4.01
CA THR A 2 0.58 -5.66 -4.85
C THR A 2 1.79 -6.52 -5.27
N LYS A 3 3.01 -5.95 -5.23
CA LYS A 3 4.25 -6.63 -5.67
C LYS A 3 4.85 -7.63 -4.66
N ILE A 4 4.29 -7.78 -3.45
CA ILE A 4 4.89 -8.58 -2.36
C ILE A 4 4.00 -9.79 -1.97
N GLY A 5 2.99 -10.09 -2.79
CA GLY A 5 2.20 -11.32 -2.66
C GLY A 5 1.40 -11.43 -1.34
N PRO A 6 1.04 -12.66 -0.91
CA PRO A 6 0.12 -12.94 0.20
C PRO A 6 0.65 -12.51 1.59
N LEU A 7 1.84 -11.90 1.66
CA LEU A 7 2.37 -11.33 2.89
C LEU A 7 1.62 -10.05 3.33
N TYR A 8 0.84 -9.44 2.44
CA TYR A 8 0.19 -8.13 2.66
C TYR A 8 -1.34 -8.16 2.53
N TRP A 9 -1.89 -8.93 1.60
CA TRP A 9 -3.33 -9.06 1.39
C TRP A 9 -3.64 -10.54 1.22
N ASN A 10 -4.59 -11.06 1.99
CA ASN A 10 -5.02 -12.45 1.85
C ASN A 10 -5.74 -12.67 0.51
N ILE A 11 -6.42 -11.64 0.00
CA ILE A 11 -7.15 -11.65 -1.27
C ILE A 11 -6.63 -10.53 -2.18
N PRO A 12 -6.34 -10.80 -3.47
CA PRO A 12 -5.93 -9.77 -4.41
C PRO A 12 -7.13 -8.90 -4.83
N TYR A 13 -7.37 -7.80 -4.10
CA TYR A 13 -8.39 -6.82 -4.47
C TYR A 13 -7.90 -5.92 -5.61
N GLU A 14 -8.75 -5.72 -6.62
CA GLU A 14 -8.50 -4.76 -7.69
C GLU A 14 -8.92 -3.36 -7.25
N PHE A 15 -7.92 -2.52 -6.95
CA PHE A 15 -8.12 -1.10 -6.74
C PHE A 15 -7.99 -0.37 -8.08
N ASN A 16 -9.11 0.15 -8.60
CA ASN A 16 -9.14 0.85 -9.88
C ASN A 16 -8.59 2.28 -9.74
N GLN A 17 -7.93 2.77 -10.78
CA GLN A 17 -7.40 4.12 -10.87
C GLN A 17 -8.50 5.20 -10.79
N THR A 18 -9.74 4.86 -11.19
CA THR A 18 -10.89 5.75 -11.06
C THR A 18 -11.25 6.02 -9.59
N ASP A 19 -11.25 4.96 -8.75
CA ASP A 19 -11.49 5.10 -7.31
C ASP A 19 -10.37 5.89 -6.64
N TRP A 20 -9.13 5.70 -7.09
CA TRP A 20 -7.99 6.48 -6.61
C TRP A 20 -8.17 7.98 -6.92
N GLY A 21 -8.55 8.33 -8.14
CA GLY A 21 -8.76 9.72 -8.54
C GLY A 21 -9.87 10.39 -7.73
N ALA A 22 -11.00 9.71 -7.55
CA ALA A 22 -12.10 10.20 -6.73
C ALA A 22 -11.70 10.38 -5.25
N THR A 23 -10.89 9.45 -4.72
CA THR A 23 -10.35 9.52 -3.36
C THR A 23 -9.40 10.69 -3.18
N ALA A 24 -8.46 10.87 -4.11
CA ALA A 24 -7.49 11.95 -4.08
C ALA A 24 -8.17 13.32 -4.12
N GLN A 25 -9.17 13.50 -5.00
CA GLN A 25 -9.92 14.75 -5.08
C GLN A 25 -10.71 15.04 -3.79
N TYR A 26 -11.32 14.01 -3.20
CA TYR A 26 -12.04 14.15 -1.93
C TYR A 26 -11.11 14.61 -0.79
N ILE A 27 -9.93 13.98 -0.70
CA ILE A 27 -8.92 14.33 0.30
C ILE A 27 -8.43 15.76 0.07
N GLN A 28 -8.10 16.13 -1.16
CA GLN A 28 -7.62 17.47 -1.49
C GLN A 28 -8.61 18.54 -1.02
N ASN A 29 -9.89 18.38 -1.38
CA ASN A 29 -10.94 19.32 -0.97
C ASN A 29 -11.09 19.44 0.56
N HIS A 30 -10.86 18.36 1.31
CA HIS A 30 -10.94 18.37 2.78
C HIS A 30 -9.66 18.87 3.46
N LEU A 31 -8.51 18.81 2.77
CA LEU A 31 -7.23 19.34 3.25
C LEU A 31 -7.09 20.84 2.95
N ASP A 32 -7.81 21.36 1.97
CA ASP A 32 -7.85 22.79 1.64
C ASP A 32 -8.65 23.62 2.69
N ASP A 33 -9.42 22.95 3.55
CA ASP A 33 -10.10 23.57 4.70
C ASP A 33 -9.11 23.91 5.82
N MET A 34 -9.28 25.06 6.49
CA MET A 34 -8.41 25.49 7.61
C MET A 34 -8.38 24.52 8.80
N ASN A 35 -9.36 23.62 8.92
CA ASN A 35 -9.43 22.63 9.99
C ASN A 35 -9.90 21.27 9.43
N PRO A 36 -9.01 20.51 8.78
CA PRO A 36 -9.36 19.27 8.11
C PRO A 36 -9.87 18.23 9.12
N LYS A 37 -11.05 17.68 8.85
CA LYS A 37 -11.64 16.62 9.69
C LYS A 37 -11.00 15.27 9.34
N LEU A 38 -9.79 15.01 9.85
CA LEU A 38 -9.01 13.81 9.57
C LEU A 38 -9.75 12.50 9.87
N LEU A 39 -10.64 12.48 10.88
CA LEU A 39 -11.50 11.34 11.17
C LEU A 39 -12.51 11.06 10.05
N THR A 40 -13.04 12.10 9.42
CA THR A 40 -13.96 11.99 8.28
C THR A 40 -13.23 11.46 7.04
N ILE A 41 -12.02 11.95 6.79
CA ILE A 41 -11.17 11.44 5.70
C ILE A 41 -10.86 9.95 5.90
N GLN A 42 -10.48 9.57 7.12
CA GLN A 42 -10.19 8.18 7.47
C GLN A 42 -11.37 7.25 7.20
N TYR A 43 -12.55 7.63 7.69
CA TYR A 43 -13.77 6.85 7.50
C TYR A 43 -14.12 6.71 6.02
N MET A 44 -14.02 7.80 5.25
CA MET A 44 -14.30 7.78 3.82
C MET A 44 -13.38 6.81 3.06
N ILE A 45 -12.08 6.83 3.37
CA ILE A 45 -11.10 5.95 2.72
C ILE A 45 -11.31 4.50 3.17
N SER A 46 -11.33 4.23 4.48
CA SER A 46 -11.29 2.85 4.99
C SER A 46 -12.60 2.11 4.85
N GLU A 47 -13.75 2.77 5.05
CA GLU A 47 -15.06 2.11 5.09
C GLU A 47 -15.82 2.28 3.76
N ILE A 48 -15.82 3.49 3.19
CA ILE A 48 -16.68 3.81 2.05
C ILE A 48 -16.03 3.44 0.71
N GLN A 49 -14.80 3.91 0.46
CA GLN A 49 -14.12 3.72 -0.84
C GLN A 49 -13.51 2.32 -0.96
N TYR A 50 -12.67 1.93 0.00
CA TYR A 50 -11.96 0.66 -0.04
C TYR A 50 -12.65 -0.44 0.78
N GLY A 51 -13.33 -0.10 1.87
CA GLY A 51 -13.95 -1.05 2.80
C GLY A 51 -15.09 -1.90 2.20
N ARG A 52 -15.80 -1.38 1.20
CA ARG A 52 -16.87 -2.12 0.51
C ARG A 52 -16.37 -3.24 -0.39
N ARG A 53 -15.10 -3.20 -0.79
CA ARG A 53 -14.48 -4.23 -1.65
C ARG A 53 -13.74 -5.31 -0.85
N ILE A 54 -13.41 -5.01 0.40
CA ILE A 54 -12.65 -5.91 1.26
C ILE A 54 -13.61 -6.88 1.95
N THR A 55 -13.51 -8.15 1.58
CA THR A 55 -14.37 -9.23 2.07
C THR A 55 -13.75 -10.00 3.24
N ASP A 56 -12.42 -9.99 3.37
CA ASP A 56 -11.70 -10.65 4.47
C ASP A 56 -11.54 -9.73 5.69
N ASP A 57 -11.82 -10.27 6.89
CA ASP A 57 -11.80 -9.50 8.13
C ASP A 57 -10.39 -9.09 8.57
N ARG A 58 -9.34 -9.86 8.22
CA ARG A 58 -7.95 -9.49 8.53
C ARG A 58 -7.50 -8.34 7.63
N ASP A 59 -7.84 -8.42 6.35
CA ASP A 59 -7.60 -7.36 5.37
C ASP A 59 -8.35 -6.05 5.73
N ARG A 60 -9.57 -6.16 6.27
CA ARG A 60 -10.32 -5.00 6.80
C ARG A 60 -9.59 -4.38 7.99
N ARG A 61 -9.13 -5.17 8.95
CA ARG A 61 -8.34 -4.69 10.10
C ARG A 61 -7.04 -4.02 9.67
N LEU A 62 -6.36 -4.56 8.66
CA LEU A 62 -5.15 -3.96 8.09
C LEU A 62 -5.45 -2.58 7.49
N THR A 63 -6.55 -2.47 6.75
CA THR A 63 -6.97 -1.22 6.10
C THR A 63 -7.30 -0.12 7.12
N ILE A 64 -8.05 -0.47 8.18
CA ILE A 64 -8.35 0.45 9.28
C ILE A 64 -7.08 0.89 9.98
N THR A 65 -6.15 -0.03 10.23
CA THR A 65 -4.85 0.26 10.89
C THR A 65 -4.00 1.19 10.02
N CYS A 66 -3.92 0.94 8.71
CA CYS A 66 -3.22 1.82 7.78
C CYS A 66 -3.80 3.24 7.77
N ALA A 67 -5.13 3.36 7.79
CA ALA A 67 -5.80 4.66 7.83
C ALA A 67 -5.52 5.43 9.14
N LYS A 68 -5.43 4.72 10.28
CA LYS A 68 -5.02 5.31 11.56
C LYS A 68 -3.56 5.80 11.53
N ILE A 69 -2.66 5.00 10.99
CA ILE A 69 -1.24 5.37 10.84
C ILE A 69 -1.10 6.61 9.96
N PHE A 70 -1.82 6.64 8.84
CA PHE A 70 -1.85 7.80 7.95
C PHE A 70 -2.29 9.07 8.68
N ASN A 71 -3.39 9.02 9.46
CA ASN A 71 -3.82 10.16 10.25
C ASN A 71 -2.78 10.60 11.29
N SER A 72 -2.15 9.65 11.99
CA SER A 72 -1.07 9.93 12.93
C SER A 72 0.13 10.62 12.25
N MET A 73 0.49 10.16 11.03
CA MET A 73 1.56 10.76 10.22
C MET A 73 1.20 12.18 9.74
N MET A 74 -0.08 12.42 9.41
CA MET A 74 -0.56 13.75 9.03
C MET A 74 -0.48 14.74 10.20
N ASP A 75 -0.78 14.28 11.42
CA ASP A 75 -0.75 15.09 12.64
C ASP A 75 0.69 15.38 13.11
N THR A 76 1.62 14.45 12.92
CA THR A 76 3.02 14.55 13.38
C THR A 76 3.97 15.39 12.49
N GLN A 77 3.41 16.30 11.68
CA GLN A 77 4.11 17.21 10.76
C GLN A 77 4.57 16.54 9.45
N PHE A 78 3.87 16.89 8.36
CA PHE A 78 4.15 16.62 6.94
C PHE A 78 5.61 16.80 6.46
N ARG A 79 6.50 17.47 7.23
CA ARG A 79 7.80 17.97 6.77
C ARG A 79 8.96 16.95 6.79
N LYS A 80 8.76 15.73 7.28
CA LYS A 80 9.84 14.73 7.41
C LYS A 80 9.52 13.40 6.72
N PHE A 81 8.83 13.43 5.59
CA PHE A 81 8.68 12.21 4.80
C PHE A 81 10.03 11.78 4.21
N PRO A 82 10.55 10.58 4.56
CA PRO A 82 11.75 10.06 3.92
C PRO A 82 11.43 9.75 2.45
N PHE A 83 12.37 10.04 1.54
CA PHE A 83 12.24 9.75 0.12
C PHE A 83 12.18 8.24 -0.19
N ILE A 84 12.62 7.41 0.76
CA ILE A 84 12.58 5.95 0.69
C ILE A 84 11.79 5.45 1.89
N ASP A 85 10.63 4.83 1.63
CA ASP A 85 9.82 4.22 2.66
C ASP A 85 10.46 2.90 3.13
N SER A 86 10.85 2.81 4.39
CA SER A 86 11.21 1.54 5.04
C SER A 86 9.97 0.65 5.22
N SER A 87 10.10 -0.67 5.08
CA SER A 87 9.00 -1.62 5.38
C SER A 87 8.41 -1.44 6.79
N GLN A 88 9.21 -0.94 7.74
CA GLN A 88 8.78 -0.65 9.11
C GLN A 88 7.72 0.44 9.21
N ILE A 89 7.70 1.39 8.27
CA ILE A 89 6.68 2.46 8.18
C ILE A 89 5.29 1.86 7.94
N PHE A 90 5.25 0.69 7.30
CA PHE A 90 4.02 -0.08 7.09
C PHE A 90 3.76 -1.10 8.19
N GLY A 91 4.46 -1.03 9.33
CA GLY A 91 4.29 -1.93 10.47
C GLY A 91 4.91 -3.32 10.27
N LEU A 92 5.88 -3.45 9.36
CA LEU A 92 6.49 -4.73 9.04
C LEU A 92 7.85 -4.88 9.68
N ASN A 93 8.23 -6.13 9.89
CA ASN A 93 9.58 -6.46 10.34
C ASN A 93 10.59 -6.10 9.23
N SER A 94 11.77 -5.62 9.62
CA SER A 94 12.89 -5.30 8.71
C SER A 94 13.28 -6.45 7.77
N ASN A 95 12.97 -7.70 8.14
CA ASN A 95 13.19 -8.86 7.29
C ASN A 95 12.32 -8.84 6.02
N ALA A 96 11.21 -8.10 5.99
CA ALA A 96 10.36 -7.96 4.81
C ALA A 96 11.10 -7.31 3.63
N ASP A 97 11.99 -6.36 3.90
CA ASP A 97 12.85 -5.74 2.88
C ASP A 97 13.83 -6.76 2.27
N ILE A 98 14.39 -7.63 3.11
CA ILE A 98 15.29 -8.71 2.69
C ILE A 98 14.53 -9.71 1.80
N THR A 99 13.34 -10.14 2.22
CA THR A 99 12.50 -11.06 1.45
C THR A 99 12.09 -10.47 0.11
N TYR A 100 11.67 -9.19 0.07
CA TYR A 100 11.32 -8.51 -1.17
C TYR A 100 12.50 -8.42 -2.13
N SER A 101 13.67 -8.00 -1.63
CA SER A 101 14.90 -7.92 -2.42
C SER A 101 15.31 -9.29 -2.98
N THR A 102 15.24 -10.33 -2.15
CA THR A 102 15.56 -11.71 -2.54
C THR A 102 14.63 -12.21 -3.66
N ASN A 103 13.32 -11.98 -3.53
CA ASN A 103 12.33 -12.40 -4.53
C ASN A 103 12.50 -11.65 -5.86
N ARG A 104 12.85 -10.35 -5.81
CA ARG A 104 13.15 -9.55 -6.99
C ARG A 104 14.41 -10.04 -7.69
N ALA A 105 15.46 -10.37 -6.94
CA ALA A 105 16.70 -10.93 -7.48
C ALA A 105 16.46 -12.29 -8.15
N LYS A 106 15.67 -13.17 -7.50
CA LYS A 106 15.26 -14.46 -8.09
C LYS A 106 14.51 -14.29 -9.40
N SER A 107 13.50 -13.41 -9.43
CA SER A 107 12.72 -13.14 -10.64
C SER A 107 13.60 -12.61 -11.78
N MET A 108 14.59 -11.76 -11.45
CA MET A 108 15.54 -11.25 -12.45
C MET A 108 16.44 -12.36 -13.00
N LEU A 109 16.92 -13.27 -12.14
CA LEU A 109 17.73 -14.42 -12.55
C LEU A 109 16.92 -15.41 -13.40
N GLU A 110 15.67 -15.69 -13.04
CA GLU A 110 14.77 -16.52 -13.84
C GLU A 110 14.53 -15.91 -15.23
N ASN A 111 14.30 -14.60 -15.30
CA ASN A 111 14.17 -13.91 -16.59
C ASN A 111 15.44 -14.02 -17.45
N ILE A 112 16.62 -13.94 -16.84
CA ILE A 112 17.89 -14.11 -17.57
C ILE A 112 18.02 -15.55 -18.07
N LEU A 113 17.70 -16.55 -17.25
CA LEU A 113 17.69 -17.96 -17.63
C LEU A 113 16.72 -18.24 -18.78
N HIS A 114 15.55 -17.61 -18.77
CA HIS A 114 14.55 -17.75 -19.84
C HIS A 114 14.96 -17.12 -21.17
N VAL A 115 15.82 -16.10 -21.15
CA VAL A 115 16.37 -15.45 -22.36
C VAL A 115 17.59 -16.20 -22.89
N GLN A 116 18.16 -17.14 -22.13
CA GLN A 116 19.30 -17.90 -22.63
C GLN A 116 18.91 -18.74 -23.84
N PRO A 117 19.71 -18.71 -24.93
CA PRO A 117 19.47 -19.53 -26.09
C PRO A 117 19.54 -21.01 -25.69
N LYS A 118 18.50 -21.78 -26.02
CA LYS A 118 18.57 -23.23 -25.84
C LYS A 118 19.54 -23.78 -26.88
N GLU A 119 20.62 -24.39 -26.42
CA GLU A 119 21.48 -25.18 -27.30
C GLU A 119 20.61 -26.29 -27.92
N ALA A 120 20.41 -26.21 -29.23
CA ALA A 120 19.75 -27.23 -30.01
C ALA A 120 20.73 -28.41 -30.14
N ASN A 121 20.48 -29.47 -29.38
CA ASN A 121 21.02 -30.80 -29.66
C ASN A 121 20.32 -31.39 -30.89
#